data_AF-A0A1H6PBF5-F1
#
_entry.id   AF-A0A1H6PBF5-F1
#
_cell.length_a   1.000
_cell.length_b   1.000
_cell.length_c   1.000
_cell.angle_alpha   90.00
_cell.angle_beta   90.00
_cell.angle_gamma   90.00
#
_symmetry.space_group_name_H-M   'P 1'
#
loop_
_entity.id
_entity.type
_entity.pdbx_description
1 polymer ?
#
loop_
_entity_poly.entity_id
_entity_poly.type
_entity_poly.pdbx_seq_one_letter_code
_entity_poly.pdbx_strand_id
1 'polypeptide(L)'
;MSLVLRIVRLAEGIAADIKALAQGKVDVVPGLGLSANNYTGQEKTKLAALPPQALASMVRAATLNIGAADAQVVQVTGTAGTISAFDNAAIGVRRLIVTAGPAKTFVNSASMILPGGANLTTQAGTAIEFLSLGDGVWRATSVTLPTGLAVVGTPWAGGTLSKAIVDAPRGSIDVAATTDIGSIDRNTLVLTGGPANIASFGSAPEGTWRRLWCQSVETVIKAGGDIYTPASADITLSFGDVVEFLALGAGGGWVCLNYQANGGMVAGASGRLGALPSGSARAILELGANTVGNPRSAPLKFNPGANMAIPENGAFEYDGSHLYFTIGGVRKTLV
;
A
#
# COMPACT_ATOMS: atom_id res chain seq x y z
N MET A 1 -94.49 11.61 -38.36
CA MET A 1 -93.33 10.80 -37.92
C MET A 1 -93.73 10.07 -36.65
N SER A 2 -93.77 8.73 -36.68
CA SER A 2 -94.20 7.91 -35.54
C SER A 2 -93.33 8.20 -34.29
N LEU A 3 -93.92 8.13 -33.10
CA LEU A 3 -93.22 8.23 -31.81
C LEU A 3 -92.03 7.26 -31.75
N VAL A 4 -92.21 6.07 -32.34
CA VAL A 4 -91.20 5.04 -32.49
C VAL A 4 -89.98 5.55 -33.27
N LEU A 5 -90.20 6.28 -34.37
CA LEU A 5 -89.11 6.80 -35.19
C LEU A 5 -88.32 7.92 -34.47
N ARG A 6 -88.97 8.67 -33.57
CA ARG A 6 -88.27 9.67 -32.74
C ARG A 6 -87.41 9.01 -31.68
N ILE A 7 -87.91 7.96 -31.04
CA ILE A 7 -87.18 7.20 -30.03
C ILE A 7 -85.95 6.52 -30.66
N VAL A 8 -86.11 5.92 -31.84
CA VAL A 8 -85.00 5.29 -32.57
C VAL A 8 -83.91 6.30 -32.89
N ARG A 9 -84.25 7.45 -33.47
CA ARG A 9 -83.25 8.49 -33.80
C ARG A 9 -82.57 9.08 -32.56
N LEU A 10 -83.30 9.22 -31.46
CA LEU A 10 -82.74 9.69 -30.20
C LEU A 10 -81.74 8.67 -29.63
N ALA A 11 -82.06 7.37 -29.69
CA ALA A 11 -81.16 6.30 -29.25
C ALA A 11 -79.88 6.24 -30.12
N GLU A 12 -80.02 6.39 -31.43
CA GLU A 12 -78.88 6.47 -32.36
C GLU A 12 -77.99 7.69 -32.08
N GLY A 13 -78.59 8.85 -31.81
CA GLY A 13 -77.87 10.08 -31.45
C GLY A 13 -77.11 9.96 -30.13
N ILE A 14 -77.77 9.46 -29.07
CA ILE A 14 -77.13 9.24 -27.76
C ILE A 14 -75.95 8.26 -27.89
N ALA A 15 -76.10 7.19 -28.66
CA ALA A 15 -75.01 6.24 -28.90
C ALA A 15 -73.82 6.89 -29.63
N ALA A 16 -74.08 7.78 -30.60
CA ALA A 16 -73.04 8.53 -31.30
C ALA A 16 -72.31 9.51 -30.37
N ASP A 17 -73.05 10.25 -29.53
CA ASP A 17 -72.48 11.22 -28.59
C ASP A 17 -71.62 10.55 -27.52
N ILE A 18 -72.06 9.41 -26.97
CA ILE A 18 -71.27 8.60 -26.03
C ILE A 18 -69.96 8.15 -26.67
N LYS A 19 -70.00 7.72 -27.94
CA LYS A 19 -68.82 7.29 -28.68
C LYS A 19 -67.84 8.44 -28.93
N ALA A 20 -68.34 9.64 -29.26
CA ALA A 20 -67.52 10.84 -29.45
C ALA A 20 -66.88 11.33 -28.12
N LEU A 21 -67.63 11.29 -27.01
CA LEU A 21 -67.13 11.65 -25.69
C LEU A 21 -66.03 10.69 -25.20
N ALA A 22 -66.12 9.40 -25.54
CA ALA A 22 -65.13 8.39 -25.17
C ALA A 22 -63.83 8.51 -26.00
N GLN A 23 -63.93 8.77 -27.30
CA GLN A 23 -62.81 8.82 -28.25
C GLN A 23 -61.72 9.87 -27.92
N GLY A 24 -62.06 10.92 -27.17
CA GLY A 24 -61.10 11.98 -26.80
C GLY A 24 -60.60 11.94 -25.36
N LYS A 25 -61.14 11.05 -24.52
CA LYS A 25 -60.85 11.00 -23.07
C LYS A 25 -60.34 9.67 -22.57
N VAL A 26 -60.57 8.60 -23.32
CA VAL A 26 -60.18 7.23 -22.95
C VAL A 26 -59.58 6.59 -24.20
N ASP A 27 -58.42 5.93 -24.07
CA ASP A 27 -57.87 5.13 -25.16
C ASP A 27 -58.80 3.96 -25.45
N VAL A 28 -59.57 4.06 -26.53
CA VAL A 28 -60.49 2.99 -26.96
C VAL A 28 -59.80 2.14 -28.00
N VAL A 29 -59.23 1.02 -27.57
CA VAL A 29 -58.76 -0.05 -28.48
C VAL A 29 -59.89 -1.05 -28.69
N PRO A 30 -60.28 -1.37 -29.94
CA PRO A 30 -61.31 -2.36 -30.22
C PRO A 30 -61.04 -3.70 -29.52
N GLY A 31 -62.02 -4.21 -28.77
CA GLY A 31 -61.93 -5.49 -28.06
C GLY A 31 -61.41 -5.42 -26.61
N LEU A 32 -61.07 -4.22 -26.09
CA LEU A 32 -60.59 -4.04 -24.72
C LEU A 32 -61.50 -3.10 -23.92
N GLY A 33 -61.57 -3.31 -22.60
CA GLY A 33 -62.38 -2.49 -21.68
C GLY A 33 -61.75 -1.13 -21.36
N LEU A 34 -62.59 -0.15 -20.99
CA LEU A 34 -62.22 1.28 -20.81
C LEU A 34 -61.23 1.59 -19.66
N SER A 35 -60.86 0.61 -18.83
CA SER A 35 -59.94 0.83 -17.69
C SER A 35 -59.32 -0.47 -17.15
N ALA A 36 -59.25 -1.52 -17.97
CA ALA A 36 -58.45 -2.69 -17.60
C ALA A 36 -56.97 -2.31 -17.75
N ASN A 37 -56.12 -2.68 -16.80
CA ASN A 37 -54.66 -2.55 -16.94
C ASN A 37 -54.22 -3.39 -18.15
N ASN A 38 -54.26 -2.78 -19.33
CA ASN A 38 -54.08 -3.41 -20.63
C ASN A 38 -52.60 -3.59 -20.93
N TYR A 39 -51.90 -4.29 -20.05
CA TYR A 39 -50.62 -4.90 -20.43
C TYR A 39 -50.91 -5.94 -21.51
N THR A 40 -50.22 -5.84 -22.64
CA THR A 40 -50.19 -6.88 -23.67
C THR A 40 -49.77 -8.21 -23.03
N GLY A 41 -50.10 -9.35 -23.68
CA GLY A 41 -49.65 -10.65 -23.19
C GLY A 41 -48.13 -10.71 -23.00
N GLN A 42 -47.37 -10.06 -23.90
CA GLN A 42 -45.91 -9.95 -23.79
C GLN A 42 -45.46 -9.15 -22.55
N GLU A 43 -46.11 -8.03 -22.23
CA GLU A 43 -45.79 -7.24 -21.05
C GLU A 43 -46.15 -7.95 -19.74
N LYS A 44 -47.27 -8.69 -19.72
CA LYS A 44 -47.64 -9.52 -18.56
C LYS A 44 -46.61 -10.61 -18.32
N THR A 45 -46.13 -11.26 -19.37
CA THR A 45 -45.04 -12.25 -19.28
C THR A 45 -43.75 -11.61 -18.77
N LYS A 46 -43.40 -10.41 -19.24
CA LYS A 46 -42.22 -9.67 -18.74
C LYS A 46 -42.36 -9.29 -17.27
N LEU A 47 -43.54 -8.83 -16.86
CA LEU A 47 -43.81 -8.45 -15.47
C LEU A 47 -43.78 -9.68 -14.54
N ALA A 48 -44.39 -10.79 -14.95
CA ALA A 48 -44.36 -12.05 -14.21
C ALA A 48 -42.94 -12.66 -14.13
N ALA A 49 -42.02 -12.26 -15.02
CA ALA A 49 -40.63 -12.69 -15.00
C ALA A 49 -39.74 -11.80 -14.11
N LEU A 50 -40.25 -10.69 -13.55
CA LEU A 50 -39.48 -9.90 -12.58
C LEU A 50 -39.41 -10.68 -11.25
N PRO A 51 -38.21 -10.87 -10.68
CA PRO A 51 -38.08 -11.55 -9.40
C PRO A 51 -38.75 -10.72 -8.29
N PRO A 52 -39.39 -11.37 -7.30
CA PRO A 52 -39.81 -10.76 -6.06
C PRO A 52 -38.71 -9.92 -5.42
N GLN A 53 -39.11 -8.77 -4.89
CA GLN A 53 -38.23 -7.88 -4.11
C GLN A 53 -38.00 -8.40 -2.68
N ALA A 54 -38.76 -9.40 -2.26
CA ALA A 54 -38.54 -10.06 -0.98
C ALA A 54 -37.31 -10.97 -1.06
N LEU A 55 -36.54 -11.00 0.03
CA LEU A 55 -35.38 -11.87 0.15
C LEU A 55 -35.84 -13.32 0.37
N ALA A 56 -35.25 -14.28 -0.35
CA ALA A 56 -35.52 -15.71 -0.15
C ALA A 56 -34.56 -16.29 0.91
N SER A 57 -35.08 -17.02 1.89
CA SER A 57 -34.26 -17.76 2.85
C SER A 57 -34.09 -19.21 2.41
N MET A 58 -32.84 -19.66 2.28
CA MET A 58 -32.51 -21.02 1.89
C MET A 58 -31.52 -21.62 2.88
N VAL A 59 -31.74 -22.86 3.30
CA VAL A 59 -30.81 -23.58 4.18
C VAL A 59 -29.62 -24.09 3.35
N ARG A 60 -28.39 -23.97 3.86
CA ARG A 60 -27.19 -24.49 3.18
C ARG A 60 -27.36 -25.97 2.82
N ALA A 61 -27.06 -26.30 1.57
CA ALA A 61 -26.92 -27.65 1.03
C ALA A 61 -25.65 -27.75 0.17
N ALA A 62 -25.24 -28.96 -0.21
CA ALA A 62 -24.10 -29.15 -1.11
C ALA A 62 -24.37 -28.56 -2.51
N THR A 63 -25.59 -28.75 -3.01
CA THR A 63 -26.12 -28.04 -4.18
C THR A 63 -27.19 -27.07 -3.71
N LEU A 64 -26.98 -25.77 -3.96
CA LEU A 64 -27.91 -24.72 -3.54
C LEU A 64 -28.57 -24.09 -4.78
N ASN A 65 -29.88 -24.28 -4.94
CA ASN A 65 -30.58 -23.93 -6.18
C ASN A 65 -30.96 -22.43 -6.23
N ILE A 66 -29.97 -21.54 -6.36
CA ILE A 66 -30.17 -20.08 -6.35
C ILE A 66 -30.72 -19.53 -7.68
N GLY A 67 -30.57 -20.27 -8.78
CA GLY A 67 -31.07 -19.93 -10.11
C GLY A 67 -32.59 -19.98 -10.17
N ALA A 68 -33.16 -21.05 -9.64
CA ALA A 68 -34.60 -21.26 -9.50
C ALA A 68 -35.24 -20.43 -8.37
N ALA A 69 -34.44 -19.74 -7.54
CA ALA A 69 -34.97 -18.88 -6.50
C ALA A 69 -35.74 -17.71 -7.13
N ASP A 70 -36.98 -17.53 -6.69
CA ASP A 70 -37.84 -16.40 -7.04
C ASP A 70 -37.48 -15.18 -6.17
N ALA A 71 -36.21 -14.76 -6.20
CA ALA A 71 -35.70 -13.59 -5.52
C ALA A 71 -34.34 -13.16 -6.11
N GLN A 72 -34.06 -11.85 -6.08
CA GLN A 72 -32.74 -11.36 -6.45
C GLN A 72 -31.71 -11.55 -5.32
N VAL A 73 -32.18 -11.53 -4.07
CA VAL A 73 -31.35 -11.72 -2.88
C VAL A 73 -31.72 -13.04 -2.19
N VAL A 74 -30.72 -13.85 -1.90
CA VAL A 74 -30.86 -15.13 -1.20
C VAL A 74 -30.06 -15.07 0.10
N GLN A 75 -30.73 -15.24 1.23
CA GLN A 75 -30.06 -15.44 2.52
C GLN A 75 -29.80 -16.93 2.74
N VAL A 76 -28.53 -17.28 2.91
CA VAL A 76 -28.12 -18.68 3.11
C VAL A 76 -27.95 -18.95 4.60
N THR A 77 -28.84 -19.74 5.16
CA THR A 77 -28.92 -20.09 6.58
C THR A 77 -28.40 -21.52 6.83
N GLY A 78 -28.62 -22.06 8.03
CA GLY A 78 -28.23 -23.42 8.41
C GLY A 78 -26.87 -23.53 9.10
N THR A 79 -26.41 -24.78 9.29
CA THR A 79 -25.17 -25.12 10.00
C THR A 79 -23.93 -24.88 9.14
N ALA A 80 -22.73 -25.06 9.72
CA ALA A 80 -21.49 -24.94 8.98
C ALA A 80 -21.37 -26.01 7.88
N GLY A 81 -20.69 -25.70 6.78
CA GLY A 81 -20.35 -26.69 5.77
C GLY A 81 -20.15 -26.12 4.37
N THR A 82 -19.96 -27.01 3.41
CA THR A 82 -19.62 -26.69 2.02
C THR A 82 -20.83 -26.48 1.11
N ILE A 83 -20.73 -25.55 0.18
CA ILE A 83 -21.60 -25.41 -0.99
C ILE A 83 -20.69 -25.68 -2.18
N SER A 84 -20.95 -26.75 -2.93
CA SER A 84 -20.08 -27.20 -4.02
C SER A 84 -20.65 -26.90 -5.41
N ALA A 85 -21.94 -26.61 -5.50
CA ALA A 85 -22.60 -26.29 -6.75
C ALA A 85 -23.84 -25.41 -6.56
N PHE A 86 -24.23 -24.75 -7.64
CA PHE A 86 -25.55 -24.17 -7.83
C PHE A 86 -26.28 -24.92 -8.94
N ASP A 87 -27.57 -24.63 -9.12
CA ASP A 87 -28.40 -25.12 -10.20
C ASP A 87 -28.13 -24.41 -11.53
N ASN A 88 -28.82 -24.85 -12.58
CA ASN A 88 -28.80 -24.18 -13.87
C ASN A 88 -29.63 -22.89 -13.83
N ALA A 89 -29.15 -21.85 -14.51
CA ALA A 89 -29.90 -20.63 -14.79
C ALA A 89 -29.53 -20.11 -16.17
N ALA A 90 -30.39 -19.28 -16.75
CA ALA A 90 -30.07 -18.59 -17.98
C ALA A 90 -28.86 -17.66 -17.78
N ILE A 91 -28.05 -17.52 -18.82
CA ILE A 91 -26.93 -16.57 -18.82
C ILE A 91 -27.42 -15.16 -18.48
N GLY A 92 -26.66 -14.45 -17.63
CA GLY A 92 -27.02 -13.09 -17.22
C GLY A 92 -27.83 -13.00 -15.92
N VAL A 93 -28.34 -14.13 -15.39
CA VAL A 93 -29.01 -14.15 -14.09
C VAL A 93 -28.01 -13.76 -12.99
N ARG A 94 -28.36 -12.73 -12.20
CA ARG A 94 -27.58 -12.27 -11.05
C ARG A 94 -28.30 -12.58 -9.74
N ARG A 95 -27.53 -13.03 -8.75
CA ARG A 95 -28.00 -13.29 -7.39
C ARG A 95 -27.05 -12.68 -6.38
N LEU A 96 -27.59 -11.93 -5.43
CA LEU A 96 -26.86 -11.52 -4.24
C LEU A 96 -27.10 -12.55 -3.14
N ILE A 97 -26.06 -13.26 -2.75
CA ILE A 97 -26.08 -14.18 -1.62
C ILE A 97 -25.64 -13.43 -0.38
N VAL A 98 -26.39 -13.54 0.71
CA VAL A 98 -25.99 -13.08 2.05
C VAL A 98 -25.95 -14.26 2.99
N THR A 99 -24.77 -14.62 3.50
CA THR A 99 -24.63 -15.77 4.40
C THR A 99 -25.09 -15.43 5.81
N ALA A 100 -25.65 -16.40 6.52
CA ALA A 100 -26.11 -16.27 7.90
C ALA A 100 -25.66 -17.44 8.76
N GLY A 101 -25.53 -17.19 10.06
CA GLY A 101 -25.08 -18.18 11.03
C GLY A 101 -23.61 -18.60 10.85
N PRO A 102 -23.25 -19.83 11.22
CA PRO A 102 -21.86 -20.29 11.21
C PRO A 102 -21.26 -20.36 9.79
N ALA A 103 -19.94 -20.56 9.70
CA ALA A 103 -19.19 -20.44 8.45
C ALA A 103 -19.70 -21.35 7.31
N LYS A 104 -19.81 -20.80 6.09
CA LYS A 104 -20.17 -21.54 4.87
C LYS A 104 -19.02 -21.48 3.88
N THR A 105 -18.61 -22.61 3.32
CA THR A 105 -17.48 -22.66 2.37
C THR A 105 -17.98 -22.92 0.96
N PHE A 106 -17.84 -21.95 0.07
CA PHE A 106 -18.05 -22.14 -1.36
C PHE A 106 -16.80 -22.79 -1.96
N VAL A 107 -16.97 -23.93 -2.63
CA VAL A 107 -15.87 -24.71 -3.23
C VAL A 107 -15.59 -24.25 -4.65
N ASN A 108 -14.40 -23.70 -4.91
CA ASN A 108 -14.00 -23.29 -6.24
C ASN A 108 -13.92 -24.50 -7.18
N SER A 109 -14.51 -24.38 -8.37
CA SER A 109 -14.54 -25.41 -9.41
C SER A 109 -14.79 -24.79 -10.79
N ALA A 110 -14.83 -25.61 -11.84
CA ALA A 110 -15.21 -25.15 -13.18
C ALA A 110 -16.65 -24.62 -13.25
N SER A 111 -17.56 -25.14 -12.42
CA SER A 111 -18.96 -24.73 -12.36
C SER A 111 -19.22 -23.64 -11.31
N MET A 112 -18.30 -23.42 -10.36
CA MET A 112 -18.37 -22.33 -9.39
C MET A 112 -17.04 -21.60 -9.31
N ILE A 113 -16.93 -20.54 -10.10
CA ILE A 113 -15.71 -19.75 -10.27
C ILE A 113 -15.65 -18.69 -9.18
N LEU A 114 -14.67 -18.80 -8.29
CA LEU A 114 -14.46 -17.89 -7.17
C LEU A 114 -13.19 -17.03 -7.35
N PRO A 115 -13.11 -15.86 -6.67
CA PRO A 115 -11.93 -15.00 -6.75
C PRO A 115 -10.65 -15.74 -6.34
N GLY A 116 -9.56 -15.51 -7.07
CA GLY A 116 -8.26 -16.11 -6.80
C GLY A 116 -8.17 -17.62 -7.04
N GLY A 117 -9.20 -18.27 -7.61
CA GLY A 117 -9.21 -19.71 -7.86
C GLY A 117 -9.19 -20.56 -6.58
N ALA A 118 -9.55 -19.97 -5.44
CA ALA A 118 -9.52 -20.61 -4.13
C ALA A 118 -10.93 -20.74 -3.54
N ASN A 119 -11.11 -21.71 -2.65
CA ASN A 119 -12.35 -21.85 -1.88
C ASN A 119 -12.60 -20.61 -1.03
N LEU A 120 -13.85 -20.18 -0.94
CA LEU A 120 -14.27 -19.03 -0.15
C LEU A 120 -15.00 -19.48 1.10
N THR A 121 -14.35 -19.38 2.25
CA THR A 121 -14.99 -19.58 3.56
C THR A 121 -15.55 -18.26 4.06
N THR A 122 -16.87 -18.21 4.21
CA THR A 122 -17.64 -17.04 4.66
C THR A 122 -17.93 -17.09 6.15
N GLN A 123 -18.34 -15.96 6.70
CA GLN A 123 -18.93 -15.83 8.03
C GLN A 123 -20.35 -15.25 7.91
N ALA A 124 -21.09 -15.11 9.00
CA ALA A 124 -22.39 -14.44 8.98
C ALA A 124 -22.26 -13.01 8.43
N GLY A 125 -23.09 -12.64 7.46
CA GLY A 125 -23.13 -11.33 6.82
C GLY A 125 -22.27 -11.18 5.56
N THR A 126 -21.52 -12.20 5.13
CA THR A 126 -20.77 -12.13 3.86
C THR A 126 -21.75 -11.98 2.70
N ALA A 127 -21.54 -10.95 1.88
CA ALA A 127 -22.32 -10.68 0.69
C ALA A 127 -21.51 -11.10 -0.55
N ILE A 128 -22.07 -11.97 -1.39
CA ILE A 128 -21.44 -12.46 -2.62
C ILE A 128 -22.40 -12.27 -3.77
N GLU A 129 -21.96 -11.59 -4.83
CA GLU A 129 -22.73 -11.55 -6.06
C GLU A 129 -22.26 -12.63 -7.03
N PHE A 130 -23.20 -13.44 -7.49
CA PHE A 130 -22.98 -14.45 -8.53
C PHE A 130 -23.69 -14.07 -9.82
N LEU A 131 -22.98 -14.25 -10.94
CA LEU A 131 -23.49 -14.16 -12.30
C LEU A 131 -23.51 -15.56 -12.92
N SER A 132 -24.67 -15.98 -13.42
CA SER A 132 -24.78 -17.20 -14.23
C SER A 132 -24.21 -16.96 -15.62
N LEU A 133 -23.35 -17.87 -16.06
CA LEU A 133 -22.80 -17.92 -17.41
C LEU A 133 -23.56 -18.92 -18.31
N GLY A 134 -24.65 -19.51 -17.83
CA GLY A 134 -25.35 -20.62 -18.47
C GLY A 134 -24.81 -21.99 -18.04
N ASP A 135 -25.56 -23.06 -18.35
CA ASP A 135 -25.19 -24.47 -18.16
C ASP A 135 -24.69 -24.84 -16.74
N GLY A 136 -25.27 -24.19 -15.73
CA GLY A 136 -24.89 -24.39 -14.32
C GLY A 136 -23.52 -23.82 -13.94
N VAL A 137 -22.90 -23.00 -14.79
CA VAL A 137 -21.66 -22.30 -14.48
C VAL A 137 -21.97 -20.94 -13.87
N TRP A 138 -21.39 -20.68 -12.70
CA TRP A 138 -21.56 -19.43 -11.97
C TRP A 138 -20.22 -18.80 -11.63
N ARG A 139 -20.13 -17.49 -11.80
CA ARG A 139 -18.96 -16.69 -11.42
C ARG A 139 -19.32 -15.71 -10.33
N ALA A 140 -18.55 -15.73 -9.24
CA ALA A 140 -18.59 -14.66 -8.26
C ALA A 140 -17.98 -13.38 -8.88
N THR A 141 -18.78 -12.32 -8.99
CA THR A 141 -18.34 -11.02 -9.54
C THR A 141 -17.90 -10.06 -8.45
N SER A 142 -18.44 -10.21 -7.23
CA SER A 142 -18.01 -9.43 -6.06
C SER A 142 -18.20 -10.24 -4.79
N VAL A 143 -17.32 -10.01 -3.82
CA VAL A 143 -17.41 -10.57 -2.47
C VAL A 143 -17.10 -9.45 -1.48
N THR A 144 -18.01 -9.22 -0.54
CA THR A 144 -17.84 -8.27 0.56
C THR A 144 -17.87 -9.04 1.87
N LEU A 145 -16.72 -9.11 2.55
CA LEU A 145 -16.63 -9.68 3.89
C LEU A 145 -17.15 -8.66 4.92
N PRO A 146 -17.87 -9.08 5.98
CA PRO A 146 -18.34 -8.19 7.05
C PRO A 146 -17.22 -7.45 7.76
N THR A 147 -16.02 -8.03 7.77
CA THR A 147 -14.82 -7.47 8.38
C THR A 147 -14.16 -6.38 7.52
N GLY A 148 -14.58 -6.19 6.27
CA GLY A 148 -13.91 -5.31 5.31
C GLY A 148 -12.52 -5.80 4.86
N LEU A 149 -12.10 -6.99 5.28
CA LEU A 149 -10.83 -7.59 4.89
C LEU A 149 -10.84 -8.03 3.42
N ALA A 150 -9.66 -8.10 2.82
CA ALA A 150 -9.49 -8.64 1.47
C ALA A 150 -9.92 -10.12 1.41
N VAL A 151 -10.60 -10.48 0.33
CA VAL A 151 -11.13 -11.83 0.08
C VAL A 151 -10.04 -12.81 -0.37
N VAL A 152 -9.02 -12.28 -1.05
CA VAL A 152 -7.77 -12.97 -1.39
C VAL A 152 -6.65 -12.09 -0.81
N GLY A 153 -5.84 -12.63 0.12
CA GLY A 153 -4.69 -11.91 0.66
C GLY A 153 -3.58 -11.80 -0.39
N THR A 154 -2.78 -10.74 -0.51
CA THR A 154 -2.76 -9.39 0.09
C THR A 154 -2.54 -8.42 -1.09
N PRO A 155 -3.05 -7.18 -1.05
CA PRO A 155 -2.85 -6.19 -2.11
C PRO A 155 -1.39 -5.69 -2.23
N TRP A 156 -0.45 -6.22 -1.42
CA TRP A 156 0.96 -5.88 -1.47
C TRP A 156 1.81 -7.14 -1.60
N ALA A 157 2.58 -7.21 -2.69
CA ALA A 157 3.70 -8.13 -2.78
C ALA A 157 4.68 -7.79 -1.65
N GLY A 158 4.73 -8.62 -0.60
CA GLY A 158 5.65 -8.42 0.53
C GLY A 158 5.03 -8.42 1.93
N GLY A 159 3.71 -8.52 2.11
CA GLY A 159 3.13 -8.85 3.41
C GLY A 159 1.87 -8.08 3.82
N THR A 160 1.37 -8.42 5.01
CA THR A 160 0.21 -7.79 5.66
C THR A 160 0.69 -6.69 6.60
N LEU A 161 0.14 -5.47 6.51
CA LEU A 161 0.27 -4.47 7.57
C LEU A 161 -0.48 -4.95 8.82
N SER A 162 0.21 -5.71 9.67
CA SER A 162 -0.33 -6.21 10.94
C SER A 162 -0.20 -5.19 12.09
N LYS A 163 0.49 -4.06 11.86
CA LYS A 163 0.80 -3.00 12.82
C LYS A 163 0.86 -1.63 12.13
N ALA A 164 1.00 -0.56 12.92
CA ALA A 164 1.16 0.80 12.42
C ALA A 164 2.37 0.92 11.46
N ILE A 165 2.28 1.82 10.48
CA ILE A 165 3.40 2.21 9.61
C ILE A 165 4.35 3.07 10.44
N VAL A 166 5.19 2.40 11.22
CA VAL A 166 6.27 2.99 12.00
C VAL A 166 7.50 2.10 11.84
N ASP A 167 8.69 2.62 12.14
CA ASP A 167 9.88 1.77 12.22
C ASP A 167 9.61 0.62 13.20
N ALA A 168 9.88 -0.61 12.75
CA ALA A 168 9.79 -1.77 13.61
C ALA A 168 10.69 -1.58 14.85
N PRO A 169 10.33 -2.15 16.02
CA PRO A 169 11.23 -2.18 17.16
C PRO A 169 12.61 -2.72 16.77
N ARG A 170 13.67 -2.26 17.47
CA ARG A 170 15.03 -2.69 17.18
C ARG A 170 15.16 -4.21 17.35
N GLY A 171 15.78 -4.88 16.38
CA GLY A 171 16.27 -6.25 16.56
C GLY A 171 17.67 -6.24 17.18
N SER A 172 18.13 -7.39 17.67
CA SER A 172 19.53 -7.59 18.08
C SER A 172 20.15 -8.71 17.27
N ILE A 173 21.43 -8.59 16.98
CA ILE A 173 22.23 -9.65 16.36
C ILE A 173 23.63 -9.62 16.99
N ASP A 174 24.11 -10.80 17.39
CA ASP A 174 25.46 -10.93 17.91
C ASP A 174 26.48 -10.77 16.77
N VAL A 175 27.55 -10.05 17.05
CA VAL A 175 28.65 -9.84 16.13
C VAL A 175 29.40 -11.15 15.96
N ALA A 176 29.55 -11.57 14.71
CA ALA A 176 30.33 -12.72 14.30
C ALA A 176 30.99 -12.46 12.93
N ALA A 177 31.90 -13.36 12.52
CA ALA A 177 32.55 -13.29 11.19
C ALA A 177 31.52 -13.17 10.06
N THR A 178 30.42 -13.91 10.14
CA THR A 178 29.21 -13.69 9.36
C THR A 178 28.13 -13.17 10.29
N THR A 179 27.76 -11.90 10.16
CA THR A 179 26.65 -11.28 10.89
C THR A 179 25.53 -11.06 9.89
N ASP A 180 24.67 -12.06 9.67
CA ASP A 180 23.67 -12.06 8.59
C ASP A 180 22.50 -11.09 8.87
N ILE A 181 22.75 -9.80 8.65
CA ILE A 181 21.76 -8.72 8.77
C ILE A 181 20.69 -8.77 7.68
N GLY A 182 20.93 -9.52 6.59
CA GLY A 182 19.99 -9.72 5.49
C GLY A 182 18.81 -10.60 5.88
N SER A 183 19.05 -11.61 6.72
CA SER A 183 18.02 -12.52 7.25
C SER A 183 17.06 -11.88 8.26
N ILE A 184 17.42 -10.74 8.86
CA ILE A 184 16.64 -10.14 9.94
C ILE A 184 15.52 -9.26 9.40
N ASP A 185 14.32 -9.35 9.98
CA ASP A 185 13.10 -8.63 9.58
C ASP A 185 12.98 -7.21 10.17
N ARG A 186 14.11 -6.59 10.57
CA ARG A 186 14.15 -5.27 11.21
C ARG A 186 15.08 -4.32 10.45
N ASN A 187 14.63 -3.08 10.29
CA ASN A 187 15.43 -2.03 9.67
C ASN A 187 16.53 -1.50 10.61
N THR A 188 16.29 -1.50 11.93
CA THR A 188 17.30 -1.14 12.93
C THR A 188 17.73 -2.39 13.69
N LEU A 189 19.04 -2.65 13.69
CA LEU A 189 19.68 -3.76 14.40
C LEU A 189 20.66 -3.22 15.43
N VAL A 190 20.64 -3.82 16.61
CA VAL A 190 21.65 -3.61 17.64
C VAL A 190 22.70 -4.70 17.50
N LEU A 191 23.96 -4.30 17.32
CA LEU A 191 25.09 -5.22 17.32
C LEU A 191 25.51 -5.49 18.76
N THR A 192 25.48 -6.76 19.17
CA THR A 192 25.81 -7.25 20.52
C THR A 192 26.95 -8.27 20.48
N GLY A 193 27.42 -8.77 21.63
CA GLY A 193 28.27 -9.98 21.68
C GLY A 193 29.75 -9.87 21.23
N GLY A 194 30.21 -8.75 20.67
CA GLY A 194 31.64 -8.55 20.36
C GLY A 194 32.52 -8.29 21.62
N PRO A 195 33.85 -8.10 21.45
CA PRO A 195 34.54 -7.64 20.24
C PRO A 195 34.74 -8.74 19.20
N ALA A 196 34.52 -8.40 17.93
CA ALA A 196 34.77 -9.30 16.80
C ALA A 196 34.83 -8.55 15.46
N ASN A 197 35.36 -9.23 14.44
CA ASN A 197 35.38 -8.75 13.06
C ASN A 197 34.15 -9.27 12.32
N ILE A 198 33.42 -8.39 11.65
CA ILE A 198 32.37 -8.75 10.69
C ILE A 198 33.00 -8.76 9.31
N ALA A 199 33.04 -9.93 8.68
CA ALA A 199 33.55 -10.11 7.33
C ALA A 199 32.45 -10.36 6.29
N SER A 200 31.20 -10.56 6.73
CA SER A 200 30.05 -10.71 5.85
C SER A 200 28.73 -10.31 6.52
N PHE A 201 27.84 -9.74 5.72
CA PHE A 201 26.48 -9.35 6.11
C PHE A 201 25.39 -10.27 5.56
N GLY A 202 25.78 -11.30 4.80
CA GLY A 202 24.86 -12.24 4.19
C GLY A 202 24.19 -11.66 2.93
N SER A 203 23.10 -12.30 2.51
CA SER A 203 22.39 -11.93 1.27
C SER A 203 21.05 -11.31 1.60
N ALA A 204 20.63 -10.31 0.82
CA ALA A 204 19.32 -9.70 0.95
C ALA A 204 18.77 -9.25 -0.42
N PRO A 205 17.44 -9.09 -0.54
CA PRO A 205 16.83 -8.44 -1.70
C PRO A 205 17.39 -7.02 -1.92
N GLU A 206 17.41 -6.58 -3.17
CA GLU A 206 17.86 -5.23 -3.52
C GLU A 206 17.01 -4.18 -2.81
N GLY A 207 17.64 -3.11 -2.34
CA GLY A 207 16.96 -2.05 -1.60
C GLY A 207 16.74 -2.35 -0.12
N THR A 208 17.19 -3.51 0.38
CA THR A 208 17.19 -3.81 1.81
C THR A 208 18.11 -2.84 2.54
N TRP A 209 17.52 -1.96 3.34
CA TRP A 209 18.26 -0.98 4.13
C TRP A 209 18.36 -1.40 5.60
N ARG A 210 19.53 -1.20 6.19
CA ARG A 210 19.84 -1.52 7.59
C ARG A 210 20.55 -0.37 8.27
N ARG A 211 20.07 0.02 9.45
CA ARG A 211 20.78 0.82 10.42
C ARG A 211 21.31 -0.08 11.52
N LEU A 212 22.62 -0.12 11.69
CA LEU A 212 23.29 -0.89 12.73
C LEU A 212 23.70 0.06 13.85
N TRP A 213 23.28 -0.21 15.07
CA TRP A 213 23.69 0.49 16.28
C TRP A 213 24.63 -0.39 17.08
N CYS A 214 25.88 0.01 17.22
CA CYS A 214 26.87 -0.74 17.97
C CYS A 214 26.61 -0.60 19.48
N GLN A 215 26.27 -1.69 20.15
CA GLN A 215 26.29 -1.79 21.62
C GLN A 215 27.36 -2.76 22.12
N SER A 216 28.15 -3.31 21.21
CA SER A 216 29.34 -4.07 21.54
C SER A 216 30.51 -3.14 21.83
N VAL A 217 31.52 -3.66 22.52
CA VAL A 217 32.83 -3.03 22.64
C VAL A 217 33.66 -3.43 21.41
N GLU A 218 34.20 -2.45 20.69
CA GLU A 218 35.10 -2.59 19.54
C GLU A 218 34.72 -3.70 18.51
N THR A 219 33.92 -3.33 17.52
CA THR A 219 33.54 -4.21 16.40
C THR A 219 34.13 -3.67 15.11
N VAL A 220 34.83 -4.50 14.33
CA VAL A 220 35.40 -4.06 13.04
C VAL A 220 34.58 -4.64 11.89
N ILE A 221 33.98 -3.77 11.09
CA ILE A 221 33.42 -4.15 9.79
C ILE A 221 34.55 -4.17 8.78
N LYS A 222 34.84 -5.36 8.26
CA LYS A 222 35.91 -5.58 7.28
C LYS A 222 35.42 -5.18 5.90
N ALA A 223 36.22 -4.39 5.19
CA ALA A 223 35.96 -4.10 3.79
C ALA A 223 36.30 -5.32 2.92
N GLY A 224 35.50 -5.54 1.87
CA GLY A 224 35.68 -6.65 0.93
C GLY A 224 34.63 -7.76 1.11
N GLY A 225 34.70 -8.77 0.23
CA GLY A 225 33.64 -9.77 0.14
C GLY A 225 32.32 -9.13 -0.32
N ASP A 226 31.28 -9.27 0.50
CA ASP A 226 29.97 -8.66 0.30
C ASP A 226 29.81 -7.29 0.99
N ILE A 227 30.89 -6.70 1.52
CA ILE A 227 30.83 -5.41 2.25
C ILE A 227 31.64 -4.33 1.53
N TYR A 228 30.96 -3.29 1.06
CA TYR A 228 31.56 -2.12 0.42
C TYR A 228 31.51 -0.91 1.36
N THR A 229 32.68 -0.51 1.86
CA THR A 229 32.86 0.65 2.74
C THR A 229 33.49 1.82 1.98
N PRO A 230 33.43 3.06 2.52
CA PRO A 230 34.10 4.20 1.90
C PRO A 230 35.61 3.96 1.75
N ALA A 231 36.14 4.29 0.57
CA ALA A 231 37.55 4.09 0.21
C ALA A 231 38.07 2.64 0.38
N SER A 232 37.18 1.64 0.43
CA SER A 232 37.52 0.24 0.69
C SER A 232 38.29 0.02 2.00
N ALA A 233 38.05 0.88 3.00
CA ALA A 233 38.70 0.81 4.31
C ALA A 233 37.79 0.14 5.36
N ASP A 234 38.38 -0.61 6.28
CA ASP A 234 37.63 -1.16 7.41
C ASP A 234 37.00 -0.04 8.26
N ILE A 235 35.83 -0.32 8.84
CA ILE A 235 35.15 0.59 9.76
C ILE A 235 35.22 -0.01 11.16
N THR A 236 35.96 0.63 12.07
CA THR A 236 35.99 0.27 13.49
C THR A 236 34.86 0.99 14.21
N LEU A 237 33.88 0.22 14.68
CA LEU A 237 32.75 0.69 15.48
C LEU A 237 33.09 0.65 16.97
N SER A 238 32.86 1.78 17.64
CA SER A 238 32.84 1.90 19.10
C SER A 238 31.43 1.78 19.66
N PHE A 239 31.30 1.59 20.98
CA PHE A 239 30.01 1.59 21.64
C PHE A 239 29.25 2.90 21.35
N GLY A 240 28.04 2.77 20.85
CA GLY A 240 27.14 3.86 20.49
C GLY A 240 27.24 4.33 19.04
N ASP A 241 28.21 3.83 18.26
CA ASP A 241 28.34 4.17 16.84
C ASP A 241 27.15 3.66 16.03
N VAL A 242 26.82 4.38 14.96
CA VAL A 242 25.75 4.02 14.02
C VAL A 242 26.30 3.96 12.61
N VAL A 243 25.96 2.91 11.87
CA VAL A 243 26.33 2.75 10.46
C VAL A 243 25.12 2.27 9.66
N GLU A 244 24.99 2.74 8.43
CA GLU A 244 23.86 2.43 7.55
C GLU A 244 24.34 1.73 6.28
N PHE A 245 23.69 0.62 5.94
CA PHE A 245 24.00 -0.19 4.75
C PHE A 245 22.76 -0.39 3.88
N LEU A 246 22.99 -0.53 2.57
CA LEU A 246 21.99 -0.87 1.57
C LEU A 246 22.44 -2.10 0.79
N ALA A 247 21.57 -3.10 0.67
CA ALA A 247 21.83 -4.27 -0.16
C ALA A 247 21.62 -3.96 -1.65
N LEU A 248 22.55 -4.42 -2.48
CA LEU A 248 22.53 -4.28 -3.95
C LEU A 248 21.87 -5.49 -4.64
N GLY A 249 21.14 -6.31 -3.88
CA GLY A 249 20.51 -7.54 -4.38
C GLY A 249 21.23 -8.80 -3.97
N ALA A 250 20.61 -9.94 -4.24
CA ALA A 250 21.15 -11.24 -3.87
C ALA A 250 22.48 -11.48 -4.59
N GLY A 251 23.57 -11.59 -3.82
CA GLY A 251 24.94 -11.70 -4.35
C GLY A 251 25.58 -10.37 -4.78
N GLY A 252 24.86 -9.24 -4.69
CA GLY A 252 25.36 -7.91 -5.02
C GLY A 252 26.10 -7.21 -3.87
N GLY A 253 26.03 -7.75 -2.65
CA GLY A 253 26.68 -7.19 -1.46
C GLY A 253 25.96 -5.97 -0.87
N TRP A 254 26.64 -5.30 0.06
CA TRP A 254 26.12 -4.23 0.91
C TRP A 254 26.99 -2.99 0.79
N VAL A 255 26.38 -1.87 0.40
CA VAL A 255 27.06 -0.58 0.35
C VAL A 255 26.82 0.21 1.62
N CYS A 256 27.90 0.66 2.26
CA CYS A 256 27.85 1.60 3.37
C CYS A 256 27.41 2.96 2.85
N LEU A 257 26.27 3.46 3.34
CA LEU A 257 25.74 4.76 2.99
C LEU A 257 26.27 5.86 3.92
N ASN A 258 26.41 5.53 5.21
CA ASN A 258 26.72 6.50 6.25
C ASN A 258 27.37 5.82 7.46
N TYR A 259 28.29 6.52 8.11
CA TYR A 259 28.87 6.16 9.40
C TYR A 259 28.86 7.39 10.31
N GLN A 260 28.32 7.23 11.51
CA GLN A 260 28.27 8.23 12.55
C GLN A 260 28.86 7.66 13.84
N ALA A 261 29.99 8.22 14.27
CA ALA A 261 30.54 7.94 15.58
C ALA A 261 29.59 8.40 16.70
N ASN A 262 29.59 7.71 17.84
CA ASN A 262 28.85 8.14 19.03
C ASN A 262 29.26 9.57 19.44
N GLY A 263 28.30 10.48 19.50
CA GLY A 263 28.53 11.92 19.70
C GLY A 263 28.75 12.76 18.42
N GLY A 264 28.98 12.14 17.27
CA GLY A 264 29.27 12.85 16.01
C GLY A 264 30.58 13.67 16.07
N MET A 265 30.71 14.69 15.21
CA MET A 265 31.68 15.78 15.43
C MET A 265 31.13 16.72 16.52
N VAL A 266 31.27 16.34 17.80
CA VAL A 266 30.93 17.22 18.92
C VAL A 266 31.80 18.48 18.86
N ALA A 267 31.21 19.66 19.07
CA ALA A 267 31.97 20.91 19.23
C ALA A 267 33.12 20.73 20.22
N GLY A 268 34.35 20.98 19.76
CA GLY A 268 35.58 20.74 20.53
C GLY A 268 36.34 19.44 20.17
N ALA A 269 35.81 18.60 19.29
CA ALA A 269 36.54 17.49 18.68
C ALA A 269 37.10 17.88 17.32
N SER A 270 38.42 17.73 17.15
CA SER A 270 39.11 18.09 15.93
C SER A 270 39.00 16.99 14.87
N GLY A 271 37.99 17.08 14.00
CA GLY A 271 38.03 16.41 12.71
C GLY A 271 39.01 17.14 11.78
N ARG A 272 39.95 16.43 11.16
CA ARG A 272 40.79 17.02 10.11
C ARG A 272 39.91 17.35 8.90
N LEU A 273 39.63 18.63 8.68
CA LEU A 273 38.94 19.10 7.46
C LEU A 273 39.96 19.13 6.32
N GLY A 274 40.08 18.02 5.59
CA GLY A 274 41.02 17.85 4.47
C GLY A 274 41.70 16.49 4.49
N ALA A 275 41.37 15.61 3.54
CA ALA A 275 41.97 14.29 3.44
C ALA A 275 43.36 14.39 2.77
N LEU A 276 44.42 13.97 3.47
CA LEU A 276 45.75 13.73 2.87
C LEU A 276 46.41 12.49 3.52
N PRO A 277 47.34 11.80 2.82
CA PRO A 277 47.87 10.48 3.17
C PRO A 277 48.61 10.39 4.52
N SER A 278 48.86 9.16 4.99
CA SER A 278 49.53 8.87 6.27
C SER A 278 51.04 9.12 6.23
N GLY A 279 51.63 9.46 7.39
CA GLY A 279 53.10 9.45 7.59
C GLY A 279 53.82 10.79 7.77
N SER A 280 53.12 11.93 7.82
CA SER A 280 53.75 13.24 8.08
C SER A 280 53.43 13.75 9.50
N ALA A 281 54.31 14.57 10.08
CA ALA A 281 53.97 15.39 11.25
C ALA A 281 52.93 16.43 10.82
N ARG A 282 51.72 16.40 11.41
CA ARG A 282 50.56 17.11 10.87
C ARG A 282 49.87 17.97 11.91
N ALA A 283 49.36 19.12 11.47
CA ALA A 283 48.54 19.99 12.31
C ALA A 283 47.16 19.35 12.54
N ILE A 284 46.45 19.84 13.55
CA ILE A 284 45.08 19.42 13.87
C ILE A 284 44.11 19.78 12.72
N LEU A 285 44.37 20.88 12.00
CA LEU A 285 43.65 21.32 10.81
C LEU A 285 44.64 21.50 9.66
N GLU A 286 44.44 20.75 8.57
CA GLU A 286 45.23 20.89 7.34
C GLU A 286 44.31 21.03 6.15
N LEU A 287 44.42 22.15 5.46
CA LEU A 287 43.62 22.48 4.29
C LEU A 287 44.39 22.12 3.02
N GLY A 288 43.68 21.73 1.95
CA GLY A 288 44.31 21.33 0.67
C GLY A 288 45.14 22.44 0.01
N ALA A 289 45.85 22.14 -1.07
CA ALA A 289 46.49 23.18 -1.87
C ALA A 289 45.50 23.79 -2.87
N ASN A 290 45.74 25.04 -3.28
CA ASN A 290 45.00 25.65 -4.38
C ASN A 290 45.35 24.97 -5.72
N THR A 291 44.39 24.80 -6.62
CA THR A 291 44.66 24.45 -8.02
C THR A 291 44.96 25.73 -8.82
N VAL A 292 46.06 25.73 -9.58
CA VAL A 292 46.52 26.91 -10.33
C VAL A 292 45.40 27.42 -11.25
N GLY A 293 45.13 28.73 -11.21
CA GLY A 293 44.24 29.42 -12.14
C GLY A 293 42.76 29.47 -11.75
N ASN A 294 42.32 28.83 -10.67
CA ASN A 294 40.94 28.92 -10.20
C ASN A 294 40.84 29.61 -8.82
N PRO A 295 40.37 30.87 -8.73
CA PRO A 295 40.24 31.56 -7.43
C PRO A 295 39.20 30.92 -6.50
N ARG A 296 38.40 29.95 -6.98
CA ARG A 296 37.45 29.17 -6.16
C ARG A 296 38.05 27.91 -5.55
N SER A 297 39.32 27.57 -5.83
CA SER A 297 40.02 26.45 -5.18
C SER A 297 40.95 26.90 -4.05
N ALA A 298 40.87 28.16 -3.62
CA ALA A 298 41.60 28.61 -2.43
C ALA A 298 41.16 27.78 -1.21
N PRO A 299 42.09 27.17 -0.48
CA PRO A 299 41.76 26.24 0.59
C PRO A 299 41.19 26.90 1.85
N LEU A 300 41.46 28.19 2.02
CA LEU A 300 40.84 29.05 3.01
C LEU A 300 40.62 30.42 2.38
N LYS A 301 39.41 30.97 2.52
CA LYS A 301 39.09 32.33 2.11
C LYS A 301 38.42 33.04 3.28
N PHE A 302 39.01 34.15 3.71
CA PHE A 302 38.38 35.07 4.65
C PHE A 302 37.58 36.12 3.87
N ASN A 303 36.35 36.38 4.30
CA ASN A 303 35.62 37.56 3.82
C ASN A 303 36.15 38.80 4.55
N PRO A 304 36.26 39.96 3.87
CA PRO A 304 36.70 41.18 4.52
C PRO A 304 35.67 41.65 5.56
N GLY A 305 36.15 42.13 6.70
CA GLY A 305 35.29 42.65 7.78
C GLY A 305 36.04 43.62 8.71
N ALA A 306 35.31 44.35 9.55
CA ALA A 306 35.95 45.21 10.55
C ALA A 306 36.71 44.35 11.58
N ASN A 307 37.94 44.74 11.90
CA ASN A 307 38.68 44.16 13.02
C ASN A 307 37.93 44.40 14.34
N MET A 308 37.98 43.43 15.26
CA MET A 308 37.41 43.51 16.60
C MET A 308 37.95 44.74 17.36
N ALA A 309 37.10 45.35 18.19
CA ALA A 309 37.51 46.51 18.98
C ALA A 309 38.63 46.17 20.00
N ILE A 310 38.63 44.95 20.52
CA ILE A 310 39.64 44.43 21.46
C ILE A 310 40.35 43.25 20.77
N PRO A 311 41.68 43.29 20.56
CA PRO A 311 42.41 42.15 19.99
C PRO A 311 42.31 40.91 20.90
N GLU A 312 41.96 39.76 20.31
CA GLU A 312 41.88 38.48 21.01
C GLU A 312 43.04 37.57 20.61
N ASN A 313 43.77 37.04 21.59
CA ASN A 313 44.93 36.20 21.36
C ASN A 313 44.55 34.92 20.58
N GLY A 314 45.25 34.65 19.48
CA GLY A 314 44.97 33.51 18.60
C GLY A 314 43.95 33.77 17.49
N ALA A 315 43.37 34.97 17.41
CA ALA A 315 42.43 35.32 16.35
C ALA A 315 43.14 35.65 15.03
N PHE A 316 42.54 35.18 13.92
CA PHE A 316 42.82 35.64 12.56
C PHE A 316 41.73 36.61 12.11
N GLU A 317 42.12 37.80 11.64
CA GLU A 317 41.18 38.83 11.16
C GLU A 317 41.63 39.35 9.80
N TYR A 318 40.70 39.56 8.86
CA TYR A 318 40.99 40.09 7.53
C TYR A 318 40.10 41.31 7.25
N ASP A 319 40.72 42.48 7.09
CA ASP A 319 39.99 43.74 6.89
C ASP A 319 39.75 44.12 5.41
N GLY A 320 40.13 43.23 4.49
CA GLY A 320 40.12 43.49 3.05
C GLY A 320 41.44 44.01 2.51
N SER A 321 42.33 44.52 3.37
CA SER A 321 43.67 44.96 2.99
C SER A 321 44.76 44.07 3.58
N HIS A 322 44.60 43.65 4.84
CA HIS A 322 45.61 42.86 5.56
C HIS A 322 44.99 41.71 6.34
N LEU A 323 45.73 40.60 6.41
CA LEU A 323 45.47 39.52 7.35
C LEU A 323 46.25 39.78 8.63
N TYR A 324 45.58 39.66 9.78
CA TYR A 324 46.17 39.83 11.10
C TYR A 324 46.17 38.49 11.85
N PHE A 325 47.21 38.27 12.64
CA PHE A 325 47.20 37.28 13.71
C PHE A 325 47.57 37.94 15.03
N THR A 326 46.75 37.77 16.06
CA THR A 326 46.95 38.43 17.35
C THR A 326 47.74 37.54 18.30
N ILE A 327 48.88 38.04 18.80
CA ILE A 327 49.71 37.37 19.81
C ILE A 327 49.99 38.34 20.95
N GLY A 328 49.76 37.91 22.19
CA GLY A 328 49.99 38.72 23.39
C GLY A 328 49.13 39.98 23.44
N GLY A 329 47.91 39.90 22.87
CA GLY A 329 46.99 41.05 22.76
C GLY A 329 47.38 42.08 21.69
N VAL A 330 48.39 41.80 20.87
CA VAL A 330 48.87 42.71 19.81
C VAL A 330 48.63 42.07 18.45
N ARG A 331 47.98 42.80 17.54
CA ARG A 331 47.83 42.40 16.13
C ARG A 331 49.18 42.44 15.42
N LYS A 332 49.55 41.33 14.78
CA LYS A 332 50.65 41.27 13.83
C LYS A 332 50.08 41.25 12.43
N THR A 333 50.51 42.18 11.59
CA THR A 333 50.18 42.18 10.18
C THR A 333 50.99 41.10 9.49
N LEU A 334 50.32 40.19 8.79
CA LEU A 334 50.98 39.28 7.85
C LEU A 334 51.00 40.01 6.50
N VAL A 335 52.20 40.44 6.11
CA VAL A 335 52.47 41.12 4.83
C VAL A 335 52.73 40.09 3.73
#